data_AF-A0A847XJF1-F1
#
_entry.id   AF-A0A847XJF1-F1
#
_cell.length_a   1.000
_cell.length_b   1.000
_cell.length_c   1.000
_cell.angle_alpha   90.00
_cell.angle_beta   90.00
_cell.angle_gamma   90.00
#
_symmetry.space_group_name_H-M   'P 1'
#
loop_
_entity.id
_entity.type
_entity.pdbx_description
1 polymer ?
#
loop_
_entity_poly.entity_id
_entity_poly.type
_entity_poly.pdbx_seq_one_letter_code
_entity_poly.pdbx_strand_id
1 'polypeptide(L)'
;FVQSNCEEIKEIIKHDIEIVASNIGAPLWDIPYDEQKQRILEMKEGIEACTNVPIRIISSTYMASDTTTVKVAEELGIPFITARGTTDTKATIYSVEDHPGVKILSVSNIPKVEYKYGSLCDYSYYERNGSPEDMWQELQRSLEPLTSKEKQRYGEYHKITPVSHTNIGGYLKPWMDMWIDFWDSEADKIEWVGLDEFMEDNDWELPLWQIPLNKNNPYTPEKIRPAVSYDDIEKIHNPCLVEDIGNPDREETIYEEKEAFSVGNKMMMFHNGQGDMCLEMLEFLEEIDYPIEEYLDTDPGFREKLDSLLNEFSSSEGIHPLFNYYPITFIKTRAFSGFNESIGNEILKEIEK
;
A
#
# COMPACT_ATOMS: atom_id res chain seq x y z
N PHE A 1 -2.14 -4.55 -10.87
CA PHE A 1 -1.19 -5.05 -9.86
C PHE A 1 -1.25 -6.57 -9.75
N VAL A 2 -2.34 -7.17 -9.25
CA VAL A 2 -2.42 -8.64 -9.02
C VAL A 2 -2.05 -9.46 -10.26
N GLN A 3 -2.62 -9.12 -11.42
CA GLN A 3 -2.32 -9.82 -12.68
C GLN A 3 -0.84 -9.70 -13.11
N SER A 4 -0.18 -8.61 -12.73
CA SER A 4 1.22 -8.34 -13.08
C SER A 4 2.21 -8.99 -12.12
N ASN A 5 1.75 -9.39 -10.93
CA ASN A 5 2.57 -9.99 -9.86
C ASN A 5 1.90 -11.29 -9.38
N CYS A 6 1.45 -12.12 -10.33
CA CYS A 6 0.55 -13.21 -10.01
C CYS A 6 1.23 -14.33 -9.21
N GLU A 7 2.48 -14.65 -9.52
CA GLU A 7 3.22 -15.70 -8.82
C GLU A 7 3.56 -15.28 -7.39
N GLU A 8 3.87 -14.01 -7.19
CA GLU A 8 4.13 -13.39 -5.91
C GLU A 8 2.88 -13.43 -5.02
N ILE A 9 1.71 -13.08 -5.57
CA ILE A 9 0.44 -13.19 -4.85
C ILE A 9 0.13 -14.66 -4.50
N LYS A 10 0.39 -15.61 -5.41
CA LYS A 10 0.21 -17.04 -5.14
C LYS A 10 1.13 -17.56 -4.04
N GLU A 11 2.31 -16.97 -3.89
CA GLU A 11 3.20 -17.33 -2.79
C GLU A 11 2.69 -16.77 -1.46
N ILE A 12 2.30 -15.50 -1.43
CA ILE A 12 1.78 -14.83 -0.22
C ILE A 12 0.58 -15.59 0.37
N ILE A 13 -0.35 -16.07 -0.46
CA ILE A 13 -1.56 -16.76 0.01
C ILE A 13 -1.27 -18.12 0.67
N LYS A 14 -0.08 -18.70 0.49
CA LYS A 14 0.32 -19.93 1.18
C LYS A 14 0.53 -19.73 2.68
N HIS A 15 0.66 -18.47 3.11
CA HIS A 15 0.86 -18.09 4.52
C HIS A 15 -0.46 -17.84 5.26
N ASP A 16 -1.57 -18.42 4.80
CA ASP A 16 -2.90 -18.31 5.42
C ASP A 16 -3.41 -16.85 5.51
N ILE A 17 -3.09 -16.06 4.49
CA ILE A 17 -3.51 -14.66 4.37
C ILE A 17 -4.77 -14.55 3.52
N GLU A 18 -5.78 -13.86 4.03
CA GLU A 18 -7.00 -13.56 3.28
C GLU A 18 -6.76 -12.47 2.23
N ILE A 19 -7.25 -12.68 1.01
CA ILE A 19 -7.20 -11.67 -0.05
C ILE A 19 -8.50 -10.86 -0.06
N VAL A 20 -8.36 -9.54 0.13
CA VAL A 20 -9.45 -8.57 -0.07
C VAL A 20 -9.37 -7.98 -1.48
N ALA A 21 -10.41 -8.18 -2.29
CA ALA A 21 -10.49 -7.55 -3.61
C ALA A 21 -10.89 -6.07 -3.47
N SER A 22 -10.04 -5.14 -3.92
CA SER A 22 -10.23 -3.72 -3.63
C SER A 22 -10.31 -2.84 -4.88
N ASN A 23 -11.32 -1.96 -4.95
CA ASN A 23 -11.50 -0.99 -6.02
C ASN A 23 -10.55 0.20 -5.81
N ILE A 24 -9.39 0.10 -6.44
CA ILE A 24 -8.33 1.11 -6.34
C ILE A 24 -8.67 2.35 -7.17
N GLY A 25 -8.38 3.52 -6.64
CA GLY A 25 -8.48 4.81 -7.35
C GLY A 25 -9.84 5.51 -7.25
N ALA A 26 -10.91 4.82 -6.82
CA ALA A 26 -12.20 5.46 -6.56
C ALA A 26 -12.97 4.80 -5.40
N PRO A 27 -13.73 5.57 -4.59
CA PRO A 27 -14.69 5.01 -3.65
C PRO A 27 -15.89 4.41 -4.41
N LEU A 28 -16.54 3.38 -3.85
CA LEU A 28 -17.77 2.85 -4.46
C LEU A 28 -19.03 3.66 -4.13
N TRP A 29 -18.93 4.67 -3.25
CA TRP A 29 -20.06 5.52 -2.90
C TRP A 29 -20.68 6.21 -4.10
N ASP A 30 -22.01 6.18 -4.16
CA ASP A 30 -22.82 6.92 -5.13
C ASP A 30 -22.54 6.53 -6.60
N ILE A 31 -21.88 5.38 -6.82
CA ILE A 31 -21.72 4.78 -8.14
C ILE A 31 -23.03 4.05 -8.51
N PRO A 32 -23.58 4.28 -9.72
CA PRO A 32 -24.75 3.55 -10.20
C PRO A 32 -24.55 2.04 -10.20
N TYR A 33 -25.65 1.29 -10.00
CA TYR A 33 -25.64 -0.17 -9.87
C TYR A 33 -24.80 -0.90 -10.93
N ASP A 34 -25.10 -0.67 -12.21
CA ASP A 34 -24.44 -1.40 -13.31
C ASP A 34 -22.94 -1.13 -13.36
N GLU A 35 -22.52 0.11 -13.06
CA GLU A 35 -21.11 0.48 -13.02
C GLU A 35 -20.40 -0.13 -11.81
N GLN A 36 -21.03 -0.09 -10.63
CA GLN A 36 -20.47 -0.68 -9.42
C GLN A 36 -20.34 -2.21 -9.57
N LYS A 37 -21.34 -2.85 -10.18
CA LYS A 37 -21.34 -4.27 -10.52
C LYS A 37 -20.22 -4.63 -11.47
N GLN A 38 -20.04 -3.87 -12.55
CA GLN A 38 -18.98 -4.12 -13.51
C GLN A 38 -17.60 -4.04 -12.85
N ARG A 39 -17.35 -3.00 -12.04
CA ARG A 39 -16.08 -2.85 -11.30
C ARG A 39 -15.85 -4.01 -10.33
N ILE A 40 -16.87 -4.40 -9.55
CA ILE A 40 -16.75 -5.51 -8.61
C ILE A 40 -16.49 -6.84 -9.32
N LEU A 41 -17.16 -7.08 -10.45
CA LEU A 41 -16.95 -8.26 -11.26
C LEU A 41 -15.52 -8.31 -11.82
N GLU A 42 -15.01 -7.21 -12.39
CA GLU A 42 -13.65 -7.14 -12.93
C GLU A 42 -12.58 -7.41 -11.86
N MET A 43 -12.75 -6.86 -10.66
CA MET A 43 -11.85 -7.11 -9.55
C MET A 43 -11.87 -8.58 -9.11
N LYS A 44 -13.07 -9.14 -8.95
CA LYS A 44 -13.27 -10.53 -8.55
C LYS A 44 -12.63 -11.46 -9.57
N GLU A 45 -13.01 -11.36 -10.84
CA GLU A 45 -12.49 -12.20 -11.92
C GLU A 45 -10.98 -12.03 -12.10
N GLY A 46 -10.47 -10.80 -12.00
CA GLY A 46 -9.05 -10.50 -12.15
C GLY A 46 -8.17 -11.16 -11.08
N ILE A 47 -8.66 -11.25 -9.84
CA ILE A 47 -7.93 -11.92 -8.76
C ILE A 47 -8.11 -13.43 -8.84
N GLU A 48 -9.35 -13.91 -9.01
CA GLU A 48 -9.65 -15.35 -9.06
C GLU A 48 -8.96 -16.05 -10.22
N ALA A 49 -8.86 -15.40 -11.38
CA ALA A 49 -8.13 -15.94 -12.53
C ALA A 49 -6.62 -16.09 -12.25
N CYS A 50 -6.06 -15.24 -11.40
CA CYS A 50 -4.67 -15.35 -11.00
C CYS A 50 -4.46 -16.41 -9.91
N THR A 51 -5.23 -16.34 -8.83
CA THR A 51 -4.96 -17.12 -7.60
C THR A 51 -5.65 -18.47 -7.56
N ASN A 52 -6.70 -18.68 -8.37
CA ASN A 52 -7.67 -19.77 -8.24
C ASN A 52 -8.34 -19.85 -6.86
N VAL A 53 -8.29 -18.76 -6.08
CA VAL A 53 -8.93 -18.66 -4.76
C VAL A 53 -10.15 -17.76 -4.88
N PRO A 54 -11.35 -18.23 -4.51
CA PRO A 54 -12.56 -17.42 -4.57
C PRO A 54 -12.48 -16.24 -3.60
N ILE A 55 -12.80 -15.04 -4.09
CA ILE A 55 -12.86 -13.84 -3.25
C ILE A 55 -14.10 -13.90 -2.36
N ARG A 56 -13.88 -13.66 -1.07
CA ARG A 56 -14.93 -13.65 -0.04
C ARG A 56 -15.24 -12.27 0.50
N ILE A 57 -14.30 -11.33 0.37
CA ILE A 57 -14.44 -9.99 0.90
C ILE A 57 -13.97 -8.93 -0.12
N ILE A 58 -14.75 -7.85 -0.23
CA ILE A 58 -14.43 -6.71 -1.09
C ILE A 58 -14.22 -5.40 -0.31
N SER A 59 -13.43 -4.51 -0.92
CA SER A 59 -13.17 -3.17 -0.45
C SER A 59 -13.08 -2.17 -1.60
N SER A 60 -12.83 -0.92 -1.25
CA SER A 60 -12.51 0.14 -2.19
C SER A 60 -11.64 1.20 -1.53
N THR A 61 -11.24 2.19 -2.32
CA THR A 61 -10.67 3.43 -1.78
C THR A 61 -11.54 3.97 -0.63
N TYR A 62 -10.92 4.29 0.50
CA TYR A 62 -11.55 4.71 1.76
C TYR A 62 -12.47 3.69 2.45
N MET A 63 -12.41 2.42 2.05
CA MET A 63 -13.36 1.37 2.47
C MET A 63 -14.82 1.84 2.23
N ALA A 64 -15.02 2.51 1.11
CA ALA A 64 -16.29 3.10 0.76
C ALA A 64 -17.26 2.06 0.18
N SER A 65 -18.25 1.68 0.96
CA SER A 65 -19.39 0.87 0.51
C SER A 65 -20.71 1.57 0.82
N ASP A 66 -21.76 1.24 0.08
CA ASP A 66 -23.12 1.73 0.30
C ASP A 66 -24.16 0.64 0.03
N THR A 67 -25.44 1.03 0.00
CA THR A 67 -26.56 0.11 -0.25
C THR A 67 -26.49 -0.56 -1.62
N THR A 68 -25.88 0.08 -2.61
CA THR A 68 -25.64 -0.51 -3.93
C THR A 68 -24.60 -1.63 -3.79
N THR A 69 -23.55 -1.39 -3.00
CA THR A 69 -22.46 -2.37 -2.80
C THR A 69 -22.98 -3.67 -2.20
N VAL A 70 -23.88 -3.59 -1.22
CA VAL A 70 -24.52 -4.76 -0.60
C VAL A 70 -25.29 -5.59 -1.63
N LYS A 71 -26.11 -4.94 -2.46
CA LYS A 71 -26.92 -5.61 -3.48
C LYS A 71 -26.06 -6.29 -4.55
N VAL A 72 -25.00 -5.61 -4.99
CA VAL A 72 -24.05 -6.17 -5.94
C VAL A 72 -23.30 -7.36 -5.34
N ALA A 73 -22.84 -7.24 -4.09
CA ALA A 73 -22.13 -8.32 -3.41
C ALA A 73 -23.02 -9.56 -3.28
N GLU A 74 -24.29 -9.39 -2.92
CA GLU A 74 -25.25 -10.50 -2.87
C GLU A 74 -25.45 -11.14 -4.25
N GLU A 75 -25.67 -10.35 -5.31
CA GLU A 75 -25.86 -10.90 -6.66
C GLU A 75 -24.62 -11.68 -7.14
N LEU A 76 -23.42 -11.21 -6.77
CA LEU A 76 -22.15 -11.84 -7.15
C LEU A 76 -21.71 -12.95 -6.18
N GLY A 77 -22.49 -13.25 -5.13
CA GLY A 77 -22.19 -14.29 -4.15
C GLY A 77 -20.97 -13.99 -3.28
N ILE A 78 -20.70 -12.70 -3.01
CA ILE A 78 -19.59 -12.24 -2.16
C ILE A 78 -20.13 -12.03 -0.73
N PRO A 79 -19.73 -12.85 0.25
CA PRO A 79 -20.37 -12.85 1.57
C PRO A 79 -20.01 -11.64 2.43
N PHE A 80 -18.89 -10.97 2.18
CA PHE A 80 -18.41 -9.90 3.05
C PHE A 80 -18.05 -8.63 2.26
N ILE A 81 -18.39 -7.48 2.83
CA ILE A 81 -17.92 -6.18 2.33
C ILE A 81 -17.29 -5.40 3.47
N THR A 82 -16.26 -4.62 3.17
CA THR A 82 -15.74 -3.62 4.12
C THR A 82 -16.55 -2.32 4.01
N ALA A 83 -16.66 -1.61 5.12
CA ALA A 83 -17.22 -0.28 5.20
C ALA A 83 -16.34 0.61 6.08
N ARG A 84 -16.35 1.90 5.79
CA ARG A 84 -15.67 2.89 6.61
C ARG A 84 -16.23 2.88 8.03
N GLY A 85 -15.33 2.89 9.00
CA GLY A 85 -15.66 2.68 10.41
C GLY A 85 -16.67 3.64 11.01
N THR A 86 -17.59 3.11 11.81
CA THR A 86 -18.68 3.83 12.47
C THR A 86 -18.57 3.85 14.01
N THR A 87 -17.61 3.10 14.57
CA THR A 87 -17.54 2.76 16.00
C THR A 87 -16.16 2.98 16.62
N ASP A 88 -15.57 4.14 16.35
CA ASP A 88 -14.25 4.52 16.87
C ASP A 88 -13.21 3.40 16.58
N THR A 89 -12.31 3.10 17.52
CA THR A 89 -11.24 2.10 17.33
C THR A 89 -11.73 0.66 17.23
N LYS A 90 -12.99 0.39 17.59
CA LYS A 90 -13.61 -0.92 17.48
C LYS A 90 -14.10 -1.16 16.05
N ALA A 91 -13.82 -2.34 15.50
CA ALA A 91 -14.48 -2.83 14.30
C ALA A 91 -15.87 -3.40 14.64
N THR A 92 -16.84 -3.24 13.74
CA THR A 92 -18.23 -3.65 13.97
C THR A 92 -18.77 -4.44 12.79
N ILE A 93 -19.45 -5.54 13.09
CA ILE A 93 -20.01 -6.44 12.08
C ILE A 93 -21.53 -6.25 12.05
N TYR A 94 -22.05 -5.84 10.90
CA TYR A 94 -23.47 -5.72 10.64
C TYR A 94 -23.95 -6.86 9.74
N SER A 95 -24.94 -7.63 10.20
CA SER A 95 -25.74 -8.50 9.35
C SER A 95 -26.89 -7.71 8.73
N VAL A 96 -27.15 -7.93 7.45
CA VAL A 96 -28.20 -7.21 6.71
C VAL A 96 -29.46 -8.06 6.63
N GLU A 97 -30.53 -7.69 7.34
CA GLU A 97 -31.78 -8.47 7.40
C GLU A 97 -32.35 -8.76 6.00
N ASP A 98 -32.35 -7.75 5.13
CA ASP A 98 -32.90 -7.83 3.78
C ASP A 98 -31.96 -8.55 2.78
N HIS A 99 -30.71 -8.82 3.18
CA HIS A 99 -29.65 -9.41 2.36
C HIS A 99 -28.80 -10.39 3.20
N PRO A 100 -29.37 -11.51 3.69
CA PRO A 100 -28.74 -12.38 4.68
C PRO A 100 -27.48 -13.10 4.15
N GLY A 101 -27.23 -13.06 2.83
CA GLY A 101 -26.01 -13.56 2.22
C GLY A 101 -24.81 -12.63 2.38
N VAL A 102 -24.97 -11.42 2.91
CA VAL A 102 -23.92 -10.40 3.01
C VAL A 102 -23.80 -9.85 4.42
N LYS A 103 -22.57 -9.81 4.96
CA LYS A 103 -22.23 -9.07 6.18
C LYS A 103 -21.29 -7.90 5.86
N ILE A 104 -21.39 -6.84 6.66
CA ILE A 104 -20.61 -5.62 6.52
C ILE A 104 -19.63 -5.53 7.68
N LEU A 105 -18.34 -5.52 7.35
CA LEU A 105 -17.25 -5.19 8.27
C LEU A 105 -17.03 -3.67 8.27
N SER A 106 -17.60 -2.97 9.25
CA SER A 106 -17.23 -1.58 9.54
C SER A 106 -15.89 -1.58 10.27
N VAL A 107 -14.83 -1.15 9.58
CA VAL A 107 -13.46 -1.22 10.11
C VAL A 107 -13.21 -0.31 11.32
N SER A 108 -12.12 -0.52 12.04
CA SER A 108 -11.62 0.41 13.05
C SER A 108 -11.32 1.80 12.48
N ASN A 109 -11.64 2.84 13.26
CA ASN A 109 -11.55 4.24 12.89
C ASN A 109 -10.87 5.06 14.01
N ILE A 110 -10.27 6.19 13.66
CA ILE A 110 -9.63 7.07 14.63
C ILE A 110 -10.71 7.97 15.27
N PRO A 111 -10.93 7.93 16.60
CA PRO A 111 -11.94 8.75 17.26
C PRO A 111 -11.53 10.23 17.38
N LYS A 112 -10.23 10.52 17.27
CA LYS A 112 -9.67 11.87 17.45
C LYS A 112 -9.99 12.76 16.26
N VAL A 113 -10.64 13.90 16.54
CA VAL A 113 -11.01 14.94 15.55
C VAL A 113 -9.78 15.51 14.83
N GLU A 114 -8.64 15.59 15.52
CA GLU A 114 -7.37 16.07 14.98
C GLU A 114 -6.96 15.29 13.72
N TYR A 115 -7.14 13.98 13.75
CA TYR A 115 -6.89 13.07 12.64
C TYR A 115 -8.15 12.82 11.78
N LYS A 116 -9.19 13.64 11.95
CA LYS A 116 -10.37 13.80 11.08
C LYS A 116 -11.12 12.50 10.73
N TYR A 117 -11.14 11.51 11.63
CA TYR A 117 -11.92 10.26 11.49
C TYR A 117 -11.57 9.42 10.25
N GLY A 118 -10.27 9.22 10.00
CA GLY A 118 -9.76 8.18 9.07
C GLY A 118 -9.72 6.80 9.72
N SER A 119 -9.65 5.73 8.90
CA SER A 119 -9.42 4.37 9.39
C SER A 119 -8.21 4.36 10.34
N LEU A 120 -8.23 3.49 11.34
CA LEU A 120 -7.12 3.28 12.27
C LEU A 120 -5.92 2.71 11.52
N CYS A 121 -5.15 3.59 10.88
CA CYS A 121 -4.08 3.21 9.97
C CYS A 121 -2.89 4.16 10.01
N ASP A 122 -1.71 3.63 9.71
CA ASP A 122 -0.45 4.38 9.69
C ASP A 122 -0.49 5.60 8.76
N TYR A 123 -0.97 5.42 7.53
CA TYR A 123 -1.12 6.47 6.52
C TYR A 123 -2.01 7.61 7.03
N SER A 124 -3.05 7.28 7.80
CA SER A 124 -3.94 8.26 8.39
C SER A 124 -3.20 9.21 9.34
N TYR A 125 -2.33 8.68 10.19
CA TYR A 125 -1.55 9.52 11.10
C TYR A 125 -0.44 10.25 10.34
N TYR A 126 0.31 9.52 9.52
CA TYR A 126 1.41 10.05 8.73
C TYR A 126 1.00 11.30 7.93
N GLU A 127 -0.06 11.20 7.11
CA GLU A 127 -0.48 12.31 6.27
C GLU A 127 -1.01 13.51 7.05
N ARG A 128 -1.36 13.36 8.33
CA ARG A 128 -2.07 14.40 9.08
C ARG A 128 -1.27 14.89 10.27
N ASN A 129 0.04 15.00 10.09
CA ASN A 129 0.97 15.50 11.07
C ASN A 129 0.98 14.69 12.38
N GLY A 130 0.56 13.42 12.31
CA GLY A 130 0.67 12.46 13.40
C GLY A 130 2.01 11.73 13.37
N SER A 131 2.42 11.24 14.53
CA SER A 131 3.62 10.44 14.73
C SER A 131 3.29 8.97 14.99
N PRO A 132 4.28 8.06 14.91
CA PRO A 132 4.09 6.67 15.33
C PRO A 132 3.59 6.56 16.78
N GLU A 133 4.04 7.42 17.69
CA GLU A 133 3.58 7.47 19.08
C GLU A 133 2.09 7.83 19.20
N ASP A 134 1.58 8.70 18.33
CA ASP A 134 0.15 9.04 18.33
C ASP A 134 -0.73 7.84 17.95
N MET A 135 -0.25 7.04 17.00
CA MET A 135 -0.91 5.80 16.59
C MET A 135 -0.77 4.73 17.66
N TRP A 136 0.43 4.56 18.24
CA TRP A 136 0.70 3.65 19.34
C TRP A 136 -0.30 3.81 20.49
N GLN A 137 -0.49 5.05 20.96
CA GLN A 137 -1.44 5.33 22.04
C GLN A 137 -2.88 4.95 21.67
N GLU A 138 -3.26 5.13 20.41
CA GLU A 138 -4.59 4.74 19.93
C GLU A 138 -4.73 3.22 19.83
N LEU A 139 -3.69 2.52 19.38
CA LEU A 139 -3.64 1.07 19.36
C LEU A 139 -3.74 0.50 20.78
N GLN A 140 -2.97 1.02 21.74
CA GLN A 140 -3.08 0.61 23.15
C GLN A 140 -4.49 0.85 23.69
N ARG A 141 -5.09 2.02 23.41
CA ARG A 141 -6.49 2.29 23.79
C ARG A 141 -7.46 1.30 23.15
N SER A 142 -7.19 0.84 21.93
CA SER A 142 -8.04 -0.11 21.22
C SER A 142 -8.03 -1.51 21.82
N LEU A 143 -7.00 -1.87 22.60
CA LEU A 143 -6.90 -3.13 23.34
C LEU A 143 -7.62 -3.10 24.69
N GLU A 144 -7.94 -1.92 25.22
CA GLU A 144 -8.63 -1.80 26.51
C GLU A 144 -10.10 -2.26 26.42
N PRO A 145 -10.62 -2.99 27.42
CA PRO A 145 -11.98 -3.51 27.40
C PRO A 145 -13.05 -2.44 27.16
N LEU A 146 -14.05 -2.79 26.35
CA LEU A 146 -15.20 -1.92 26.09
C LEU A 146 -15.96 -1.63 27.39
N THR A 147 -16.19 -0.34 27.65
CA THR A 147 -17.08 0.12 28.73
C THR A 147 -18.53 -0.29 28.44
N SER A 148 -19.38 -0.33 29.47
CA SER A 148 -20.81 -0.63 29.31
C SER A 148 -21.51 0.31 28.33
N LYS A 149 -21.08 1.57 28.26
CA LYS A 149 -21.62 2.56 27.32
C LYS A 149 -21.18 2.28 25.89
N GLU A 150 -19.94 1.86 25.69
CA GLU A 150 -19.44 1.46 24.37
C GLU A 150 -20.14 0.19 23.89
N LYS A 151 -20.31 -0.82 24.75
CA LYS A 151 -21.04 -2.05 24.39
C LYS A 151 -22.47 -1.77 23.91
N GLN A 152 -23.20 -0.91 24.62
CA GLN A 152 -24.55 -0.50 24.23
C GLN A 152 -24.61 0.21 22.88
N ARG A 153 -23.52 0.85 22.44
CA ARG A 153 -23.48 1.65 21.22
C ARG A 153 -22.82 0.92 20.04
N TYR A 154 -21.82 0.10 20.32
CA TYR A 154 -20.90 -0.46 19.33
C TYR A 154 -21.06 -1.98 19.16
N GLY A 155 -21.75 -2.65 20.08
CA GLY A 155 -21.89 -4.10 20.11
C GLY A 155 -21.11 -4.75 21.26
N GLU A 156 -21.39 -6.02 21.51
CA GLU A 156 -20.85 -6.77 22.65
C GLU A 156 -19.39 -7.19 22.46
N TYR A 157 -19.01 -7.51 21.22
CA TYR A 157 -17.75 -8.16 20.90
C TYR A 157 -16.62 -7.14 20.76
N HIS A 158 -15.43 -7.47 21.23
CA HIS A 158 -14.29 -6.55 21.16
C HIS A 158 -13.34 -6.99 20.04
N LYS A 159 -13.52 -6.40 18.86
CA LYS A 159 -12.72 -6.68 17.66
C LYS A 159 -12.13 -5.38 17.12
N ILE A 160 -10.92 -5.45 16.55
CA ILE A 160 -10.25 -4.30 15.93
C ILE A 160 -9.65 -4.71 14.58
N THR A 161 -9.57 -3.78 13.63
CA THR A 161 -8.93 -3.95 12.31
C THR A 161 -7.98 -2.80 12.02
N PRO A 162 -6.84 -2.73 12.74
CA PRO A 162 -5.77 -1.81 12.36
C PRO A 162 -5.31 -2.07 10.92
N VAL A 163 -4.92 -1.02 10.20
CA VAL A 163 -4.49 -1.11 8.79
C VAL A 163 -3.10 -0.52 8.64
N SER A 164 -2.25 -1.22 7.91
CA SER A 164 -0.91 -0.75 7.53
C SER A 164 -0.83 -0.62 6.02
N HIS A 165 -0.02 0.33 5.54
CA HIS A 165 0.31 0.47 4.12
C HIS A 165 1.76 0.06 3.93
N THR A 166 2.04 -0.79 2.95
CA THR A 166 3.39 -1.33 2.73
C THR A 166 4.43 -0.22 2.52
N ASN A 167 4.04 0.90 1.90
CA ASN A 167 4.91 2.07 1.69
C ASN A 167 5.09 2.97 2.93
N ILE A 168 4.37 2.70 4.03
CA ILE A 168 4.48 3.40 5.31
C ILE A 168 4.97 2.42 6.38
N GLY A 169 4.07 1.62 6.96
CA GLY A 169 4.39 0.69 8.03
C GLY A 169 5.28 -0.47 7.63
N GLY A 170 5.47 -0.73 6.33
CA GLY A 170 6.42 -1.72 5.81
C GLY A 170 7.72 -1.15 5.26
N TYR A 171 7.91 0.17 5.30
CA TYR A 171 9.04 0.82 4.60
C TYR A 171 9.69 1.97 5.37
N LEU A 172 8.90 2.80 6.03
CA LEU A 172 9.41 3.90 6.85
C LEU A 172 9.77 3.36 8.24
N LYS A 173 11.05 3.41 8.60
CA LYS A 173 11.58 2.78 9.81
C LYS A 173 10.81 3.13 11.09
N PRO A 174 10.51 4.40 11.39
CA PRO A 174 9.78 4.73 12.62
C PRO A 174 8.37 4.11 12.68
N TRP A 175 7.73 3.87 11.54
CA TRP A 175 6.40 3.26 11.48
C TRP A 175 6.47 1.73 11.56
N MET A 176 7.45 1.11 10.91
CA MET A 176 7.70 -0.33 11.05
C MET A 176 8.07 -0.69 12.49
N ASP A 177 9.00 0.06 13.10
CA ASP A 177 9.43 -0.18 14.49
C ASP A 177 8.21 -0.13 15.43
N MET A 178 7.34 0.87 15.28
CA MET A 178 6.10 0.97 16.05
C MET A 178 5.19 -0.26 15.87
N TRP A 179 5.05 -0.78 14.66
CA TRP A 179 4.22 -1.96 14.40
C TRP A 179 4.81 -3.22 15.05
N ILE A 180 6.10 -3.47 14.85
CA ILE A 180 6.82 -4.61 15.45
C ILE A 180 6.71 -4.53 16.98
N ASP A 181 7.06 -3.37 17.56
CA ASP A 181 7.01 -3.15 19.00
C ASP A 181 5.60 -3.38 19.55
N PHE A 182 4.55 -2.99 18.82
CA PHE A 182 3.17 -3.13 19.27
C PHE A 182 2.78 -4.60 19.30
N TRP A 183 3.07 -5.33 18.22
CA TRP A 183 2.77 -6.76 18.14
C TRP A 183 3.56 -7.57 19.16
N ASP A 184 4.82 -7.23 19.41
CA ASP A 184 5.68 -7.95 20.34
C ASP A 184 5.33 -7.65 21.81
N SER A 185 5.12 -6.38 22.15
CA SER A 185 4.89 -5.96 23.54
C SER A 185 3.46 -6.19 24.03
N GLU A 186 2.48 -6.23 23.12
CA GLU A 186 1.06 -6.43 23.44
C GLU A 186 0.55 -7.81 22.98
N ALA A 187 1.47 -8.73 22.62
CA ALA A 187 1.16 -10.06 22.09
C ALA A 187 0.19 -10.88 22.99
N ASP A 188 0.29 -10.71 24.30
CA ASP A 188 -0.54 -11.42 25.29
C ASP A 188 -1.98 -10.90 25.37
N LYS A 189 -2.26 -9.74 24.75
CA LYS A 189 -3.59 -9.12 24.67
C LYS A 189 -4.25 -9.32 23.30
N ILE A 190 -3.52 -9.87 22.33
CA ILE A 190 -3.95 -9.97 20.94
C ILE A 190 -4.22 -11.43 20.59
N GLU A 191 -5.44 -11.69 20.14
CA GLU A 191 -5.82 -12.96 19.51
C GLU A 191 -5.93 -12.74 18.00
N TRP A 192 -5.06 -13.40 17.23
CA TRP A 192 -5.10 -13.37 15.78
C TRP A 192 -6.07 -14.41 15.24
N VAL A 193 -7.04 -13.97 14.46
CA VAL A 193 -8.11 -14.82 13.92
C VAL A 193 -8.22 -14.66 12.41
N GLY A 194 -8.66 -15.73 11.73
CA GLY A 194 -8.99 -15.69 10.31
C GLY A 194 -10.32 -14.98 10.03
N LEU A 195 -10.62 -14.76 8.75
CA LEU A 195 -11.83 -14.02 8.35
C LEU A 195 -13.13 -14.67 8.85
N ASP A 196 -13.24 -16.00 8.82
CA ASP A 196 -14.47 -16.70 9.21
C ASP A 196 -14.79 -16.50 10.69
N GLU A 197 -13.81 -16.71 11.56
CA GLU A 197 -13.93 -16.47 13.00
C GLU A 197 -14.15 -14.98 13.29
N PHE A 198 -13.42 -14.10 12.60
CA PHE A 198 -13.64 -12.66 12.73
C PHE A 198 -15.09 -12.29 12.40
N MET A 199 -15.67 -12.86 11.34
CA MET A 199 -17.01 -12.53 10.84
C MET A 199 -18.13 -13.40 11.42
N GLU A 200 -17.85 -14.36 12.30
CA GLU A 200 -18.84 -15.31 12.84
C GLU A 200 -19.92 -14.57 13.65
N ASP A 201 -19.48 -13.85 14.69
CA ASP A 201 -20.34 -13.06 15.55
C ASP A 201 -20.72 -11.71 14.93
N ASN A 202 -22.02 -11.42 14.90
CA ASN A 202 -22.55 -10.13 14.48
C ASN A 202 -22.77 -9.23 15.71
N ASP A 203 -22.30 -7.99 15.64
CA ASP A 203 -22.62 -6.99 16.67
C ASP A 203 -24.06 -6.51 16.55
N TRP A 204 -24.55 -6.41 15.32
CA TRP A 204 -25.89 -5.93 15.01
C TRP A 204 -26.48 -6.68 13.83
N GLU A 205 -27.77 -6.95 13.90
CA GLU A 205 -28.60 -7.36 12.76
C GLU A 205 -29.60 -6.25 12.52
N LEU A 206 -29.55 -5.64 11.34
CA LEU A 206 -30.33 -4.44 10.99
C LEU A 206 -30.85 -4.53 9.55
N PRO A 207 -32.00 -3.93 9.23
CA PRO A 207 -32.40 -3.75 7.85
C PRO A 207 -31.45 -2.77 7.15
N LEU A 208 -31.25 -2.93 5.83
CA LEU A 208 -30.18 -2.25 5.10
C LEU A 208 -30.21 -0.72 5.26
N TRP A 209 -31.41 -0.13 5.34
CA TRP A 209 -31.61 1.31 5.47
C TRP A 209 -31.22 1.88 6.84
N GLN A 210 -31.07 1.04 7.88
CA GLN A 210 -30.64 1.45 9.22
C GLN A 210 -29.13 1.33 9.45
N ILE A 211 -28.42 0.64 8.56
CA ILE A 211 -26.99 0.44 8.71
C ILE A 211 -26.28 1.80 8.59
N PRO A 212 -25.50 2.22 9.59
CA PRO A 212 -24.85 3.52 9.56
C PRO A 212 -23.83 3.61 8.43
N LEU A 213 -23.82 4.74 7.74
CA LEU A 213 -22.90 5.01 6.64
C LEU A 213 -21.98 6.18 6.98
N ASN A 214 -20.68 5.92 7.06
CA ASN A 214 -19.68 6.97 7.26
C ASN A 214 -19.07 7.39 5.91
N LYS A 215 -19.45 8.57 5.40
CA LYS A 215 -18.88 9.17 4.18
C LYS A 215 -17.87 10.30 4.43
N ASN A 216 -17.40 10.50 5.66
CA ASN A 216 -16.48 11.58 5.96
C ASN A 216 -15.15 11.36 5.23
N ASN A 217 -14.73 12.26 4.34
CA ASN A 217 -13.45 12.16 3.63
C ASN A 217 -12.41 13.20 4.13
N PRO A 218 -11.40 12.77 4.92
CA PRO A 218 -10.33 13.64 5.40
C PRO A 218 -9.14 13.75 4.43
N TYR A 219 -9.14 13.05 3.30
CA TYR A 219 -8.00 13.00 2.37
C TYR A 219 -8.18 14.05 1.26
N THR A 220 -7.90 15.30 1.62
CA THR A 220 -7.88 16.42 0.66
C THR A 220 -6.49 17.05 0.66
N PRO A 221 -6.01 17.64 -0.44
CA PRO A 221 -4.66 18.23 -0.50
C PRO A 221 -4.35 19.19 0.65
N GLU A 222 -5.33 19.99 1.09
CA GLU A 222 -5.19 20.90 2.21
C GLU A 222 -4.95 20.22 3.56
N LYS A 223 -5.30 18.94 3.69
CA LYS A 223 -5.25 18.15 4.93
C LYS A 223 -4.03 17.23 4.99
N ILE A 224 -3.40 16.95 3.84
CA ILE A 224 -2.19 16.15 3.74
C ILE A 224 -0.99 17.05 4.07
N ARG A 225 -0.43 16.87 5.25
CA ARG A 225 0.67 17.65 5.84
C ARG A 225 1.46 16.75 6.79
N PRO A 226 2.29 15.82 6.27
CA PRO A 226 3.12 15.00 7.15
C PRO A 226 4.12 15.87 7.91
N ALA A 227 4.42 15.48 9.16
CA ALA A 227 5.33 16.21 10.03
C ALA A 227 6.78 16.21 9.49
N VAL A 228 7.16 15.10 8.86
CA VAL A 228 8.42 14.90 8.15
C VAL A 228 8.09 14.44 6.73
N SER A 229 8.78 14.97 5.73
CA SER A 229 8.54 14.57 4.35
C SER A 229 8.84 13.09 4.15
N TYR A 230 8.18 12.46 3.18
CA TYR A 230 8.34 11.03 2.92
C TYR A 230 9.80 10.65 2.62
N ASP A 231 10.51 11.52 1.91
CA ASP A 231 11.88 11.28 1.46
C ASP A 231 12.91 11.46 2.57
N ASP A 232 12.62 12.30 3.57
CA ASP A 232 13.50 12.59 4.69
C ASP A 232 13.40 11.55 5.83
N ILE A 233 12.44 10.63 5.76
CA ILE A 233 12.28 9.57 6.77
C ILE A 233 13.20 8.40 6.43
N GLU A 234 13.94 7.94 7.44
CA GLU A 234 14.75 6.72 7.35
C GLU A 234 13.91 5.53 6.90
N LYS A 235 14.39 4.81 5.90
CA LYS A 235 13.72 3.65 5.31
C LYS A 235 14.38 2.38 5.80
N ILE A 236 13.60 1.33 6.04
CA ILE A 236 14.14 -0.01 6.24
C ILE A 236 14.44 -0.65 4.90
N HIS A 237 15.54 -1.39 4.84
CA HIS A 237 15.72 -2.36 3.78
C HIS A 237 14.76 -3.51 4.04
N ASN A 238 13.90 -3.81 3.06
CA ASN A 238 12.90 -4.86 3.19
C ASN A 238 13.60 -6.20 3.48
N PRO A 239 13.42 -6.80 4.67
CA PRO A 239 14.02 -8.10 4.99
C PRO A 239 13.28 -9.26 4.31
N CYS A 240 12.12 -8.99 3.72
CA CYS A 240 11.23 -9.94 3.05
C CYS A 240 10.97 -9.48 1.62
N LEU A 241 12.03 -9.39 0.79
CA LEU A 241 11.85 -9.11 -0.62
C LEU A 241 10.92 -10.15 -1.23
N VAL A 242 10.11 -9.73 -2.21
CA VAL A 242 9.10 -10.60 -2.80
C VAL A 242 9.77 -11.77 -3.51
N GLU A 243 10.97 -11.57 -4.05
CA GLU A 243 11.79 -12.64 -4.63
C GLU A 243 12.30 -13.68 -3.61
N ASP A 244 12.28 -13.35 -2.31
CA ASP A 244 12.76 -14.21 -1.22
C ASP A 244 11.64 -15.08 -0.60
N ILE A 245 10.38 -14.86 -0.95
CA ILE A 245 9.25 -15.64 -0.40
C ILE A 245 9.30 -17.08 -0.95
N GLY A 246 9.31 -18.07 -0.05
CA GLY A 246 9.30 -19.51 -0.40
C GLY A 246 10.68 -20.19 -0.45
N ASN A 247 11.76 -19.51 -0.03
CA ASN A 247 13.11 -20.08 0.05
C ASN A 247 13.58 -20.31 1.51
N PRO A 248 13.38 -21.50 2.10
CA PRO A 248 13.65 -21.75 3.52
C PRO A 248 15.14 -21.93 3.88
N ASP A 249 16.04 -21.96 2.89
CA ASP A 249 17.46 -22.30 3.10
C ASP A 249 18.40 -21.08 3.05
N ARG A 250 17.88 -19.84 3.07
CA ARG A 250 18.74 -18.66 3.16
C ARG A 250 18.98 -18.28 4.63
N GLU A 251 20.24 -18.41 5.07
CA GLU A 251 20.77 -17.60 6.18
C GLU A 251 20.47 -16.12 5.89
N GLU A 252 20.20 -15.33 6.93
CA GLU A 252 20.06 -13.87 6.84
C GLU A 252 20.99 -13.37 5.75
N THR A 253 20.45 -12.78 4.68
CA THR A 253 21.27 -12.05 3.73
C THR A 253 21.77 -10.85 4.53
N ILE A 254 22.87 -11.05 5.25
CA ILE A 254 23.75 -9.97 5.68
C ILE A 254 24.04 -9.29 4.36
N TYR A 255 23.50 -8.09 4.18
CA TYR A 255 23.98 -7.17 3.17
C TYR A 255 25.43 -6.87 3.58
N GLU A 256 26.34 -7.80 3.26
CA GLU A 256 27.74 -7.45 3.13
C GLU A 256 27.72 -6.27 2.16
N GLU A 257 28.37 -5.16 2.56
CA GLU A 257 28.67 -4.06 1.66
C GLU A 257 29.32 -4.67 0.42
N LYS A 258 28.51 -4.96 -0.60
CA LYS A 258 29.02 -5.35 -1.91
C LYS A 258 29.85 -4.16 -2.35
N GLU A 259 31.06 -4.44 -2.82
CA GLU A 259 31.86 -3.44 -3.52
C GLU A 259 30.95 -2.74 -4.55
N ALA A 260 30.88 -1.41 -4.48
CA ALA A 260 29.94 -0.63 -5.24
C ALA A 260 30.01 -1.02 -6.72
N PHE A 261 28.90 -1.58 -7.24
CA PHE A 261 28.81 -1.99 -8.63
C PHE A 261 29.03 -0.76 -9.52
N SER A 262 29.89 -0.91 -10.53
CA SER A 262 30.26 0.19 -11.42
C SER A 262 30.00 -0.18 -12.86
N VAL A 263 29.33 0.72 -13.61
CA VAL A 263 29.20 0.60 -15.07
C VAL A 263 30.50 0.93 -15.82
N GLY A 264 31.59 1.20 -15.09
CA GLY A 264 32.91 1.50 -15.62
C GLY A 264 33.06 2.95 -16.08
N ASN A 265 33.95 3.18 -17.05
CA ASN A 265 34.25 4.50 -17.60
C ASN A 265 33.30 4.90 -18.73
N LYS A 266 32.01 4.65 -18.53
CA LYS A 266 30.94 5.03 -19.46
C LYS A 266 29.68 5.37 -18.70
N MET A 267 28.82 6.13 -19.36
CA MET A 267 27.46 6.38 -18.94
C MET A 267 26.53 5.45 -19.72
N MET A 268 25.54 4.89 -19.03
CA MET A 268 24.45 4.16 -19.66
C MET A 268 23.15 4.91 -19.42
N MET A 269 22.41 5.24 -20.48
CA MET A 269 21.15 5.98 -20.41
C MET A 269 20.01 5.17 -21.01
N PHE A 270 18.92 5.06 -20.28
CA PHE A 270 17.68 4.40 -20.69
C PHE A 270 16.57 5.44 -20.73
N HIS A 271 15.85 5.56 -21.83
CA HIS A 271 14.84 6.59 -22.03
C HIS A 271 13.81 6.18 -23.08
N ASN A 272 12.74 6.96 -23.21
CA ASN A 272 11.67 6.75 -24.19
C ASN A 272 11.69 7.79 -25.33
N GLY A 273 12.72 8.64 -25.37
CA GLY A 273 12.85 9.73 -26.34
C GLY A 273 11.74 10.78 -26.28
N GLN A 274 10.96 10.84 -25.19
CA GLN A 274 9.78 11.70 -25.07
C GLN A 274 9.73 12.39 -23.70
N GLY A 275 9.15 13.60 -23.69
CA GLY A 275 8.98 14.41 -22.49
C GLY A 275 10.23 15.24 -22.16
N ASP A 276 9.99 16.35 -21.46
CA ASP A 276 10.98 17.43 -21.29
C ASP A 276 12.28 16.92 -20.66
N MET A 277 12.21 16.07 -19.62
CA MET A 277 13.40 15.54 -18.96
C MET A 277 14.28 14.67 -19.87
N CYS A 278 13.68 13.88 -20.77
CA CYS A 278 14.45 13.05 -21.70
C CYS A 278 15.10 13.93 -22.78
N LEU A 279 14.38 14.93 -23.28
CA LEU A 279 14.89 15.85 -24.29
C LEU A 279 16.01 16.73 -23.73
N GLU A 280 15.82 17.29 -22.53
CA GLU A 280 16.83 18.07 -21.82
C GLU A 280 18.09 17.25 -21.52
N MET A 281 17.95 15.98 -21.14
CA MET A 281 19.10 15.09 -20.96
C MET A 281 19.82 14.83 -22.28
N LEU A 282 19.10 14.57 -23.36
CA LEU A 282 19.72 14.38 -24.68
C LEU A 282 20.51 15.62 -25.11
N GLU A 283 19.95 16.82 -24.94
CA GLU A 283 20.66 18.09 -25.19
C GLU A 283 21.91 18.22 -24.31
N PHE A 284 21.80 17.92 -23.00
CA PHE A 284 22.94 17.91 -22.08
C PHE A 284 24.04 16.93 -22.52
N LEU A 285 23.67 15.76 -23.03
CA LEU A 285 24.62 14.75 -23.49
C LEU A 285 25.38 15.16 -24.75
N GLU A 286 24.82 16.03 -25.59
CA GLU A 286 25.54 16.59 -26.74
C GLU A 286 26.67 17.55 -26.32
N GLU A 287 26.58 18.13 -25.12
CA GLU A 287 27.54 19.12 -24.62
C GLU A 287 28.72 18.50 -23.84
N ILE A 288 28.65 17.20 -23.52
CA ILE A 288 29.68 16.51 -22.74
C ILE A 288 30.56 15.59 -23.60
N ASP A 289 31.86 15.57 -23.31
CA ASP A 289 32.82 14.65 -23.94
C ASP A 289 33.04 13.43 -23.03
N TYR A 290 32.06 12.52 -23.00
CA TYR A 290 32.10 11.29 -22.21
C TYR A 290 31.51 10.08 -22.97
N PRO A 291 32.03 8.85 -22.80
CA PRO A 291 31.45 7.68 -23.47
C PRO A 291 30.03 7.38 -22.98
N ILE A 292 29.05 7.40 -23.89
CA ILE A 292 27.63 7.16 -23.59
C ILE A 292 27.13 5.94 -24.37
N GLU A 293 26.38 5.09 -23.69
CA GLU A 293 25.63 3.98 -24.27
C GLU A 293 24.14 4.22 -24.02
N GLU A 294 23.42 4.55 -25.09
CA GLU A 294 22.00 4.92 -25.06
C GLU A 294 21.13 3.69 -25.40
N TYR A 295 20.00 3.57 -24.72
CA TYR A 295 18.97 2.57 -24.96
C TYR A 295 17.61 3.24 -25.01
N LEU A 296 16.93 3.08 -26.15
CA LEU A 296 15.56 3.52 -26.31
C LEU A 296 14.61 2.42 -25.85
N ASP A 297 13.48 2.77 -25.25
CA ASP A 297 12.47 1.83 -24.75
C ASP A 297 11.89 0.88 -25.82
N THR A 298 12.12 1.18 -27.09
CA THR A 298 11.75 0.36 -28.25
C THR A 298 12.86 -0.62 -28.69
N ASP A 299 14.05 -0.56 -28.10
CA ASP A 299 15.17 -1.42 -28.45
C ASP A 299 14.99 -2.87 -27.95
N PRO A 300 15.34 -3.88 -28.76
CA PRO A 300 15.33 -5.27 -28.32
C PRO A 300 16.24 -5.48 -27.09
N GLY A 301 15.68 -6.04 -26.02
CA GLY A 301 16.41 -6.32 -24.77
C GLY A 301 16.56 -5.11 -23.84
N PHE A 302 15.92 -3.97 -24.13
CA PHE A 302 15.91 -2.78 -23.27
C PHE A 302 15.60 -3.14 -21.80
N ARG A 303 14.49 -3.86 -21.60
CA ARG A 303 13.98 -4.17 -20.26
C ARG A 303 14.88 -5.14 -19.50
N GLU A 304 15.32 -6.21 -20.17
CA GLU A 304 16.25 -7.18 -19.58
C GLU A 304 17.55 -6.51 -19.09
N LYS A 305 18.07 -5.56 -19.88
CA LYS A 305 19.31 -4.86 -19.55
C LYS A 305 19.12 -3.79 -18.48
N LEU A 306 18.00 -3.07 -18.50
CA LEU A 306 17.64 -2.14 -17.45
C LEU A 306 17.46 -2.87 -16.12
N ASP A 307 16.65 -3.93 -16.09
CA ASP A 307 16.37 -4.72 -14.88
C ASP A 307 17.66 -5.32 -14.28
N SER A 308 18.59 -5.77 -15.12
CA SER A 308 19.92 -6.22 -14.67
C SER A 308 20.71 -5.14 -13.92
N LEU A 309 20.60 -3.87 -14.32
CA LEU A 309 21.28 -2.76 -13.64
C LEU A 309 20.52 -2.31 -12.40
N LEU A 310 19.18 -2.27 -12.47
CA LEU A 310 18.34 -1.97 -11.31
C LEU A 310 18.58 -2.93 -10.14
N ASN A 311 18.88 -4.20 -10.44
CA ASN A 311 19.25 -5.18 -9.40
C ASN A 311 20.61 -4.90 -8.73
N GLU A 312 21.51 -4.22 -9.42
CA GLU A 312 22.84 -3.89 -8.89
C GLU A 312 22.87 -2.50 -8.22
N PHE A 313 21.98 -1.59 -8.64
CA PHE A 313 21.84 -0.25 -8.07
C PHE A 313 20.60 -0.16 -7.18
N SER A 314 20.80 -0.14 -5.86
CA SER A 314 19.72 -0.18 -4.87
C SER A 314 18.82 1.06 -4.81
N SER A 315 19.25 2.21 -5.36
CA SER A 315 18.47 3.44 -5.39
C SER A 315 18.99 4.45 -6.43
N SER A 316 18.18 5.45 -6.74
CA SER A 316 18.53 6.58 -7.60
C SER A 316 18.81 7.85 -6.78
N GLU A 317 19.75 8.66 -7.22
CA GLU A 317 20.03 10.01 -6.71
C GLU A 317 19.40 11.11 -7.59
N GLY A 318 18.52 10.72 -8.51
CA GLY A 318 17.80 11.62 -9.42
C GLY A 318 16.61 12.32 -8.77
N ILE A 319 15.61 12.69 -9.58
CA ILE A 319 14.39 13.38 -9.13
C ILE A 319 13.62 12.54 -8.09
N HIS A 320 13.75 11.23 -8.17
CA HIS A 320 13.14 10.30 -7.22
C HIS A 320 14.14 9.19 -6.85
N PRO A 321 14.10 8.70 -5.59
CA PRO A 321 14.94 7.58 -5.14
C PRO A 321 14.63 6.25 -5.83
N LEU A 322 13.50 6.19 -6.55
CA LEU A 322 13.05 5.04 -7.31
C LEU A 322 13.20 5.32 -8.80
N PHE A 323 13.42 4.27 -9.58
CA PHE A 323 13.62 4.30 -11.02
C PHE A 323 12.32 4.46 -11.82
N ASN A 324 11.49 5.43 -11.42
CA ASN A 324 10.15 5.65 -11.97
C ASN A 324 10.09 6.74 -13.05
N TYR A 325 11.18 7.49 -13.28
CA TYR A 325 11.22 8.59 -14.23
C TYR A 325 12.30 8.35 -15.27
N TYR A 326 11.92 8.45 -16.55
CA TYR A 326 12.89 8.55 -17.63
C TYR A 326 13.42 9.99 -17.73
N PRO A 327 14.70 10.17 -18.07
CA PRO A 327 15.68 9.11 -18.35
C PRO A 327 16.25 8.48 -17.08
N ILE A 328 16.61 7.20 -17.15
CA ILE A 328 17.35 6.50 -16.10
C ILE A 328 18.81 6.38 -16.54
N THR A 329 19.71 6.93 -15.75
CA THR A 329 21.13 7.08 -16.09
C THR A 329 22.00 6.41 -15.05
N PHE A 330 22.96 5.60 -15.49
CA PHE A 330 23.98 4.98 -14.65
C PHE A 330 25.35 5.52 -15.06
N ILE A 331 26.14 5.98 -14.09
CA ILE A 331 27.52 6.43 -14.31
C ILE A 331 28.39 6.00 -13.13
N LYS A 332 29.48 5.27 -13.43
CA LYS A 332 30.33 4.66 -12.41
C LYS A 332 29.46 3.92 -11.40
N THR A 333 29.50 4.32 -10.13
CA THR A 333 28.76 3.72 -9.02
C THR A 333 27.49 4.49 -8.64
N ARG A 334 27.02 5.42 -9.48
CA ARG A 334 25.83 6.25 -9.21
C ARG A 334 24.76 6.03 -10.27
N ALA A 335 23.51 6.22 -9.86
CA ALA A 335 22.34 6.11 -10.73
C ALA A 335 21.37 7.28 -10.52
N PHE A 336 20.71 7.74 -11.57
CA PHE A 336 19.81 8.88 -11.56
C PHE A 336 18.54 8.57 -12.36
N SER A 337 17.37 8.77 -11.75
CA SER A 337 16.03 8.63 -12.34
C SER A 337 15.42 10.01 -12.57
N GLY A 338 15.15 10.36 -13.83
CA GLY A 338 14.78 11.70 -14.26
C GLY A 338 15.99 12.64 -14.39
N PHE A 339 15.77 13.80 -15.01
CA PHE A 339 16.82 14.78 -15.27
C PHE A 339 16.36 16.21 -15.01
N ASN A 340 17.28 17.02 -14.47
CA ASN A 340 17.20 18.48 -14.37
C ASN A 340 18.62 19.04 -14.24
N GLU A 341 18.77 20.36 -14.26
CA GLU A 341 20.06 21.04 -14.18
C GLU A 341 20.90 20.64 -12.93
N SER A 342 20.25 20.40 -11.78
CA SER A 342 20.95 19.95 -10.57
C SER A 342 21.57 18.57 -10.76
N ILE A 343 20.84 17.65 -11.40
CA ILE A 343 21.31 16.29 -11.71
C ILE A 343 22.41 16.34 -12.76
N GLY A 344 22.28 17.18 -13.79
CA GLY A 344 23.34 17.41 -14.79
C GLY A 344 24.66 17.85 -14.15
N ASN A 345 24.60 18.76 -13.17
CA ASN A 345 25.78 19.18 -12.41
C ASN A 345 26.40 18.05 -11.57
N GLU A 346 25.59 17.17 -10.99
CA GLU A 346 26.08 15.98 -10.27
C GLU A 346 26.75 14.97 -11.19
N ILE A 347 26.19 14.79 -12.39
CA ILE A 347 26.77 13.95 -13.44
C ILE A 347 28.13 14.50 -13.88
N LEU A 348 28.24 15.82 -14.13
CA LEU A 348 29.51 16.45 -14.51
C LEU A 348 30.60 16.25 -13.44
N LYS A 349 30.26 16.45 -12.16
CA LYS A 349 31.18 16.16 -11.05
C LYS A 349 31.64 14.72 -11.05
N GLU A 350 30.76 13.79 -11.42
CA GLU A 350 31.10 12.37 -11.49
C GLU A 350 32.00 12.07 -12.68
N ILE A 351 31.82 12.73 -13.83
CA ILE A 351 32.68 12.62 -15.01
C ILE A 351 34.11 13.11 -14.72
N GLU A 352 34.26 14.18 -13.93
CA GLU A 352 35.56 14.79 -13.60
C GLU A 352 36.43 13.95 -12.64
N LYS A 353 35.83 13.01 -11.91
CA LYS A 353 36.57 12.07 -11.04
C LYS A 353 37.31 11.01 -11.84
#